data_AF-A0A2N1NK89-F1
#
_entry.id   AF-A0A2N1NK89-F1
#
_cell.length_a   1.000
_cell.length_b   1.000
_cell.length_c   1.000
_cell.angle_alpha   90.00
_cell.angle_beta   90.00
_cell.angle_gamma   90.00
#
_symmetry.space_group_name_H-M   'P 1'
#
loop_
_entity.id
_entity.type
_entity.pdbx_description
1 polymer ?
#
loop_
_entity_poly.entity_id
_entity_poly.type
_entity_poly.pdbx_seq_one_letter_code
_entity_poly.pdbx_strand_id
1 'polypeptide(L)'
;MFICVYLHIIAIVINLKDEKGIEALMIRGSAIFLIEYIGWNIDYHFYTEMNKILNLQLHAWWHVTASYSCYSLLLIVIFDRSKMLGKNPKIKWVCIILPYVGL
;
A
#
# COMPACT_ATOMS: atom_id res chain seq x y z
N MET A 1 13.12 9.08 10.37
CA MET A 1 12.11 9.67 9.46
C MET A 1 11.06 8.64 9.04
N PHE A 2 11.43 7.52 8.38
CA PHE A 2 10.48 6.48 7.94
C PHE A 2 9.65 5.85 9.08
N ILE A 3 10.26 5.52 10.21
CA ILE A 3 9.55 4.93 11.37
C ILE A 3 8.46 5.87 11.90
N CYS A 4 8.75 7.17 12.01
CA CYS A 4 7.81 8.16 12.51
C CYS A 4 6.58 8.29 11.58
N VAL A 5 6.79 8.28 10.26
CA VAL A 5 5.70 8.30 9.28
C VAL A 5 4.83 7.06 9.42
N TYR A 6 5.44 5.89 9.57
CA TYR A 6 4.70 4.64 9.69
C TYR A 6 3.88 4.57 10.99
N LEU A 7 4.45 4.97 12.12
CA LEU A 7 3.73 5.07 13.40
C LEU A 7 2.58 6.07 13.33
N HIS A 8 2.77 7.19 12.62
CA HIS A 8 1.72 8.19 12.43
C HIS A 8 0.56 7.64 11.59
N ILE A 9 0.85 6.90 10.50
CA ILE A 9 -0.19 6.24 9.71
C ILE A 9 -0.96 5.22 10.58
N ILE A 10 -0.26 4.41 11.37
CA ILE A 10 -0.91 3.45 12.28
C ILE A 10 -1.86 4.16 13.24
N ALA A 11 -1.44 5.29 13.82
CA ALA A 11 -2.30 6.10 14.68
C ALA A 11 -3.55 6.60 13.94
N ILE A 12 -3.41 7.06 12.70
CA ILE A 12 -4.54 7.46 11.84
C ILE A 12 -5.49 6.28 11.61
N VAL A 13 -4.97 5.11 11.24
CA VAL A 13 -5.79 3.91 10.98
C VAL A 13 -6.54 3.47 12.24
N ILE A 14 -5.91 3.52 13.41
CA ILE A 14 -6.57 3.22 14.70
C ILE A 14 -7.72 4.20 14.96
N ASN A 15 -7.52 5.49 14.68
CA ASN A 15 -8.56 6.52 14.83
C ASN A 15 -9.71 6.33 13.82
N LEU A 16 -9.42 5.74 12.67
CA LEU A 16 -10.39 5.46 11.59
C LEU A 16 -10.88 4.02 11.60
N LYS A 17 -10.78 3.28 12.71
CA LYS A 17 -11.12 1.85 12.78
C LYS A 17 -12.54 1.50 12.32
N ASP A 18 -13.50 2.43 12.43
CA ASP A 18 -14.88 2.21 12.02
C ASP A 18 -15.08 2.37 10.50
N GLU A 19 -14.06 2.89 9.79
CA GLU A 19 -14.04 3.06 8.33
C GLU A 19 -13.48 1.81 7.65
N LYS A 20 -14.36 0.85 7.35
CA LYS A 20 -14.00 -0.43 6.70
C LYS A 20 -13.16 -0.28 5.43
N GLY A 21 -13.35 0.81 4.68
CA GLY A 21 -12.56 1.09 3.47
C GLY A 21 -11.09 1.38 3.77
N ILE A 22 -10.79 2.02 4.90
CA ILE A 22 -9.44 2.35 5.36
C ILE A 22 -8.73 1.10 5.89
N GLU A 23 -9.43 0.30 6.69
CA GLU A 23 -8.90 -0.98 7.19
C GLU A 23 -8.52 -1.91 6.03
N ALA A 24 -9.44 -2.09 5.07
CA ALA A 24 -9.18 -2.91 3.88
C ALA A 24 -7.99 -2.40 3.06
N LEU A 25 -7.85 -1.08 2.92
CA LEU A 25 -6.74 -0.46 2.19
C LEU A 25 -5.40 -0.66 2.90
N MET A 26 -5.37 -0.53 4.24
CA MET A 26 -4.17 -0.74 5.04
C MET A 26 -3.70 -2.21 5.00
N ILE A 27 -4.64 -3.16 5.16
CA ILE A 27 -4.35 -4.59 5.12
C ILE A 27 -3.84 -4.98 3.74
N ARG A 28 -4.54 -4.59 2.66
CA ARG A 28 -4.13 -4.92 1.28
C ARG A 28 -2.79 -4.29 0.93
N GLY A 29 -2.60 -3.00 1.22
CA GLY A 29 -1.35 -2.29 0.95
C GLY A 29 -0.16 -2.92 1.69
N SER A 30 -0.35 -3.31 2.95
CA SER A 30 0.70 -3.97 3.75
C SER A 30 1.00 -5.40 3.26
N ALA A 31 -0.04 -6.16 2.90
CA ALA A 31 0.12 -7.51 2.37
C ALA A 31 0.87 -7.52 1.03
N ILE A 32 0.47 -6.64 0.09
CA ILE A 32 1.13 -6.48 -1.21
C ILE A 32 2.61 -6.11 -1.01
N PHE A 33 2.89 -5.15 -0.13
CA PHE A 33 4.26 -4.76 0.19
C PHE A 33 5.09 -5.94 0.73
N LEU A 34 4.53 -6.73 1.65
CA LEU A 34 5.28 -7.85 2.24
C LEU A 34 5.60 -8.96 1.23
N ILE A 35 4.61 -9.37 0.42
CA ILE A 35 4.79 -10.42 -0.60
C ILE A 35 5.91 -10.02 -1.56
N GLU A 36 5.91 -8.76 -1.98
CA GLU A 36 6.83 -8.28 -3.00
C GLU A 36 8.20 -7.97 -2.42
N TYR A 37 8.29 -7.64 -1.12
CA TYR A 37 9.56 -7.55 -0.42
C TYR A 37 10.26 -8.91 -0.36
N ILE A 38 9.48 -9.97 -0.12
CA ILE A 38 9.99 -11.35 -0.20
C ILE A 38 10.41 -11.67 -1.64
N GLY A 39 9.58 -11.31 -2.64
CA GLY A 39 9.89 -11.48 -4.06
C GLY A 39 11.20 -10.80 -4.48
N TRP A 40 11.43 -9.56 -4.05
CA TRP A 40 12.68 -8.85 -4.28
C TRP A 40 13.89 -9.57 -3.65
N ASN A 41 13.74 -10.06 -2.42
CA ASN A 41 14.81 -10.81 -1.76
C ASN A 41 15.09 -12.14 -2.48
N ILE A 42 14.07 -12.80 -3.03
CA ILE A 42 14.25 -14.01 -3.85
C ILE A 42 15.03 -13.67 -5.12
N ASP A 43 14.67 -12.60 -5.83
CA ASP A 43 15.37 -12.13 -7.04
C ASP A 43 16.85 -11.86 -6.75
N TYR A 44 17.12 -11.20 -5.63
CA TYR A 44 18.45 -10.80 -5.22
C TYR A 44 19.33 -12.00 -4.84
N HIS A 45 18.81 -12.94 -4.04
CA HIS A 45 19.59 -14.06 -3.52
C HIS A 45 19.64 -15.26 -4.49
N PHE A 46 18.62 -15.46 -5.32
CA PHE A 46 18.51 -16.59 -6.25
C PHE A 46 18.62 -16.18 -7.72
N TYR A 47 19.24 -15.03 -8.01
CA TYR A 47 19.40 -14.46 -9.36
C TYR A 47 19.82 -15.49 -10.42
N THR A 48 20.82 -16.32 -10.12
CA THR A 48 21.36 -17.32 -11.04
C THR A 48 20.35 -18.42 -11.36
N GLU A 49 19.52 -18.84 -10.40
CA GLU A 49 18.51 -19.88 -10.60
C GLU A 49 17.26 -19.31 -11.26
N MET A 50 16.87 -18.08 -10.88
CA MET A 50 15.77 -17.35 -11.51
C MET A 50 16.01 -17.13 -13.00
N ASN A 51 17.22 -16.74 -13.39
CA ASN A 51 17.58 -16.53 -14.80
C ASN A 51 17.56 -17.80 -15.65
N LYS A 52 17.75 -18.99 -15.05
CA LYS A 52 17.72 -20.26 -15.79
C LYS A 52 16.30 -20.73 -16.10
N ILE A 53 15.31 -20.33 -15.28
CA ILE A 53 13.92 -20.74 -15.43
C ILE A 53 13.16 -19.71 -16.26
N LEU A 54 13.01 -18.51 -15.71
CA LEU A 54 12.31 -17.38 -16.32
C LEU A 54 12.71 -16.14 -15.53
N ASN A 55 13.35 -15.17 -16.19
CA ASN A 55 13.65 -13.89 -15.55
C ASN A 55 12.36 -13.06 -15.43
N LEU A 56 11.63 -13.29 -14.33
CA LEU A 56 10.40 -12.60 -13.98
C LEU A 56 10.62 -11.14 -13.56
N GLN A 57 11.88 -10.69 -13.40
CA GLN A 57 12.24 -9.34 -12.97
C GLN A 57 11.48 -8.96 -11.70
N LEU A 58 11.57 -9.78 -10.65
CA LEU A 58 10.82 -9.56 -9.41
C LEU A 58 11.21 -8.23 -8.74
N HIS A 59 12.44 -7.74 -8.96
CA HIS A 59 12.81 -6.38 -8.57
C HIS A 59 12.03 -5.27 -9.29
N ALA A 60 11.64 -5.47 -10.56
CA ALA A 60 10.79 -4.52 -11.27
C ALA A 60 9.36 -4.53 -10.70
N TRP A 61 8.82 -5.72 -10.42
CA TRP A 61 7.51 -5.88 -9.77
C TRP A 61 7.47 -5.24 -8.39
N TRP A 62 8.56 -5.36 -7.63
CA TRP A 62 8.73 -4.67 -6.36
C TRP A 62 8.51 -3.15 -6.46
N HIS A 63 9.06 -2.48 -7.48
CA HIS A 63 8.85 -1.03 -7.64
C HIS A 63 7.38 -0.67 -7.88
N VAL A 64 6.68 -1.47 -8.69
CA VAL A 64 5.25 -1.25 -8.99
C VAL A 64 4.40 -1.40 -7.74
N THR A 65 4.65 -2.46 -6.97
CA THR A 65 3.85 -2.82 -5.80
C THR A 65 4.20 -1.97 -4.59
N ALA A 66 5.47 -1.61 -4.39
CA ALA A 66 5.88 -0.63 -3.39
C ALA A 66 5.25 0.74 -3.67
N SER A 67 5.19 1.17 -4.94
CA SER A 67 4.50 2.40 -5.34
C SER A 67 3.01 2.34 -5.00
N TYR A 68 2.35 1.21 -5.26
CA TYR A 68 0.93 1.00 -4.91
C TYR A 68 0.69 1.04 -3.39
N SER A 69 1.57 0.44 -2.60
CA SER A 69 1.49 0.50 -1.14
C SER A 69 1.71 1.93 -0.61
N CYS A 70 2.70 2.66 -1.13
CA CYS A 70 2.90 4.07 -0.81
C CYS A 70 1.69 4.94 -1.19
N TYR A 71 1.10 4.70 -2.37
CA TYR A 71 -0.13 5.36 -2.79
C TYR A 71 -1.29 5.07 -1.83
N SER A 72 -1.44 3.83 -1.38
CA SER A 72 -2.45 3.44 -0.40
C SER A 72 -2.30 4.20 0.93
N LEU A 73 -1.07 4.38 1.42
CA LEU A 73 -0.80 5.19 2.62
C LEU A 73 -1.20 6.66 2.43
N LEU A 74 -0.91 7.25 1.25
CA LEU A 74 -1.31 8.62 0.94
C LEU A 74 -2.82 8.80 0.92
N LEU A 75 -3.58 7.84 0.39
CA LEU A 75 -5.03 7.89 0.41
C LEU A 75 -5.61 7.87 1.83
N ILE A 76 -5.01 7.12 2.75
CA ILE A 76 -5.41 7.12 4.17
C ILE A 76 -5.23 8.51 4.78
N VAL A 77 -4.09 9.17 4.51
CA VAL A 77 -3.83 10.55 4.99
C VAL A 77 -4.81 11.55 4.37
N ILE A 78 -5.09 11.45 3.07
CA ILE A 78 -6.05 12.33 2.39
C ILE A 78 -7.46 12.14 2.94
N PHE A 79 -7.85 10.89 3.23
CA PHE A 79 -9.14 10.56 3.81
C PHE A 79 -9.28 11.19 5.21
N ASP A 80 -8.30 10.97 6.08
CA ASP A 80 -8.26 11.55 7.43
C ASP A 80 -8.36 13.08 7.37
N ARG A 81 -7.54 13.70 6.51
CA ARG A 81 -7.56 15.15 6.35
C ARG A 81 -8.90 15.67 5.83
N SER A 82 -9.55 14.93 4.94
CA SER A 82 -10.86 15.29 4.42
C SER A 82 -11.94 15.25 5.51
N LYS A 83 -11.89 14.25 6.40
CA LYS A 83 -12.75 14.21 7.60
C LYS A 83 -12.48 15.38 8.54
N MET A 84 -11.21 15.71 8.80
CA MET A 84 -10.85 16.86 9.66
C MET A 84 -11.39 18.19 9.12
N LEU A 85 -11.53 18.31 7.79
CA LEU A 85 -12.11 19.48 7.12
C LEU A 85 -13.64 19.47 7.09
N GLY A 86 -14.30 18.53 7.78
CA GLY A 86 -15.76 18.42 7.83
C GLY A 86 -16.41 17.86 6.56
N LYS A 87 -15.64 17.24 5.67
CA LYS A 87 -16.18 16.56 4.48
C LYS A 87 -16.63 15.13 4.84
N ASN A 88 -17.35 14.47 3.92
CA ASN A 88 -17.79 13.09 4.07
C ASN A 88 -17.06 12.15 3.08
N PRO A 89 -15.73 11.98 3.24
CA PRO A 89 -14.94 11.20 2.29
C PRO A 89 -15.37 9.73 2.28
N LYS A 90 -15.28 9.10 1.11
CA LYS A 90 -15.48 7.66 0.91
C LYS A 90 -14.37 7.09 0.05
N ILE A 91 -13.88 5.91 0.40
CA ILE A 91 -12.98 5.16 -0.47
C ILE A 91 -13.80 4.60 -1.63
N LYS A 92 -13.43 4.98 -2.85
CA LYS A 92 -14.01 4.51 -4.12
C LYS A 92 -12.93 3.79 -4.92
N TRP A 93 -13.35 3.01 -5.92
CA TRP A 93 -12.45 2.18 -6.72
C TRP A 93 -12.72 2.38 -8.20
N VAL A 94 -11.66 2.55 -8.99
CA VAL A 94 -11.72 2.48 -10.45
C VAL A 94 -11.33 1.07 -10.87
N CYS A 95 -12.21 0.42 -11.63
CA CYS A 95 -12.00 -0.94 -12.14
C CYS A 95 -11.62 -1.97 -11.05
N ILE A 96 -12.01 -1.75 -9.79
CA ILE A 96 -11.68 -2.61 -8.61
C ILE A 96 -10.17 -2.61 -8.25
N ILE A 97 -9.31 -1.97 -9.05
CA ILE A 97 -7.85 -2.02 -8.92
C ILE A 97 -7.29 -0.75 -8.29
N LEU A 98 -7.81 0.42 -8.68
CA LEU A 98 -7.24 1.70 -8.25
C LEU A 98 -8.15 2.40 -7.23
N PRO A 99 -7.80 2.39 -5.93
CA PRO A 99 -8.56 3.10 -4.92
C PRO A 99 -8.35 4.60 -5.04
N TYR A 100 -9.33 5.40 -4.62
CA TYR A 100 -9.22 6.85 -4.49
C TYR A 100 -10.18 7.39 -3.42
N VAL A 101 -9.91 8.59 -2.92
CA VAL A 101 -10.81 9.29 -1.99
C VAL A 101 -11.82 10.11 -2.79
N GLY A 102 -13.09 9.72 -2.74
CA GLY A 102 -14.21 10.56 -3.20
C GLY A 102 -14.72 11.44 -2.07
N LEU A 103 -15.09 12.68 -2.38
CA LEU A 103 -15.66 13.63 -1.44
C LEU A 103 -17.19 13.61 -1.44
#